data_AF-C6WYR7-F1
#
_entry.id   AF-C6WYR7-F1
#
_cell.length_a   1.000
_cell.length_b   1.000
_cell.length_c   1.000
_cell.angle_alpha   90.00
_cell.angle_beta   90.00
_cell.angle_gamma   90.00
#
_symmetry.space_group_name_H-M   'P 1'
#
loop_
_entity.id
_entity.type
_entity.pdbx_description
1 polymer ?
#
loop_
_entity_poly.entity_id
_entity_poly.type
_entity_poly.pdbx_seq_one_letter_code
_entity_poly.pdbx_strand_id
1 'polypeptide(L)' 'MMNPEDLQRLVTLAMPYGKYKGRLIADLPGNYLNWFAREGFPAGDLGRLLQLMQEIDHNGLSHLLDPLRKVTHRSD' A
#
# COMPACT_ATOMS: atom_id res chain seq x y z
N MET A 1 1.62 -13.04 9.54
CA MET A 1 3.06 -12.69 9.56
C MET A 1 3.32 -11.78 8.38
N MET A 2 4.02 -10.66 8.60
CA MET A 2 4.51 -9.79 7.52
C MET A 2 5.51 -10.57 6.66
N ASN A 3 5.29 -10.64 5.35
CA ASN A 3 6.29 -11.15 4.40
C ASN A 3 7.01 -9.94 3.78
N PRO A 4 8.35 -9.93 3.64
CA PRO A 4 9.05 -8.90 2.87
C PRO A 4 8.42 -8.59 1.49
N GLU A 5 7.79 -9.59 0.86
CA GLU A 5 7.03 -9.42 -0.39
C GLU A 5 5.87 -8.44 -0.28
N ASP A 6 5.30 -8.24 0.92
CA ASP A 6 4.18 -7.31 1.14
C ASP A 6 4.62 -5.87 0.83
N LEU A 7 5.84 -5.46 1.21
CA LEU A 7 6.39 -4.14 0.90
C LEU A 7 6.53 -3.94 -0.62
N GLN A 8 6.97 -4.97 -1.34
CA GLN A 8 7.03 -4.93 -2.80
C GLN A 8 5.62 -4.84 -3.41
N ARG A 9 4.63 -5.51 -2.82
CA ARG A 9 3.23 -5.44 -3.25
C ARG A 9 2.63 -4.05 -3.03
N LEU A 10 3.00 -3.33 -1.96
CA LEU A 10 2.52 -1.96 -1.76
C LEU A 10 2.85 -1.05 -2.96
N VAL A 11 4.05 -1.22 -3.54
CA VAL A 11 4.54 -0.39 -4.65
C VAL A 11 4.24 -0.95 -6.04
N THR A 12 3.57 -2.09 -6.16
CA THR A 12 3.25 -2.73 -7.46
C THR A 12 1.79 -3.08 -7.65
N LEU A 13 1.05 -3.34 -6.57
CA LEU A 13 -0.36 -3.66 -6.63
C LEU A 13 -1.17 -2.37 -6.77
N ALA A 14 -1.89 -2.26 -7.88
CA ALA A 14 -2.91 -1.25 -8.07
C ALA A 14 -4.19 -1.64 -7.32
N MET A 15 -4.84 -0.65 -6.73
CA MET A 15 -6.10 -0.79 -6.03
C MET A 15 -7.18 -1.28 -7.01
N PRO A 16 -7.82 -2.45 -6.77
CA PRO A 16 -8.67 -3.10 -7.78
C PRO A 16 -10.06 -2.46 -7.98
N TYR A 17 -10.51 -1.64 -7.03
CA TYR A 17 -11.86 -1.07 -7.02
C TYR A 17 -11.93 0.25 -6.24
N GLY A 18 -13.13 0.84 -6.19
CA GLY A 18 -13.40 2.05 -5.43
C GLY A 18 -12.90 3.33 -6.09
N LYS A 19 -12.91 4.43 -5.32
CA LYS A 19 -12.59 5.78 -5.80
C LYS A 19 -11.17 5.90 -6.39
N TYR A 20 -10.22 5.12 -5.86
CA TYR A 20 -8.82 5.15 -6.28
C TYR A 20 -8.42 3.92 -7.11
N LYS A 21 -9.38 3.30 -7.81
CA LYS A 21 -9.10 2.17 -8.69
C LYS A 21 -7.95 2.51 -9.67
N GLY A 22 -6.99 1.60 -9.81
CA GLY A 22 -5.83 1.75 -10.69
C GLY A 22 -4.63 2.50 -10.07
N ARG A 23 -4.79 3.10 -8.89
CA ARG A 23 -3.69 3.72 -8.14
C ARG A 23 -2.95 2.67 -7.30
N LEU A 24 -1.62 2.74 -7.24
CA LEU A 24 -0.83 1.86 -6.38
C LEU A 24 -1.21 2.02 -4.91
N ILE A 25 -1.14 0.94 -4.13
CA ILE A 25 -1.44 0.99 -2.69
C ILE A 25 -0.55 2.04 -1.99
N ALA A 26 0.74 2.09 -2.34
CA ALA A 26 1.70 3.05 -1.78
C ALA A 26 1.41 4.52 -2.16
N ASP A 27 0.51 4.78 -3.11
CA ASP A 27 0.11 6.13 -3.54
C ASP A 27 -1.28 6.53 -3.06
N LEU A 28 -1.94 5.66 -2.29
CA LEU A 28 -3.26 5.95 -1.74
C LEU A 28 -3.18 7.13 -0.75
N PRO A 29 -4.11 8.09 -0.83
CA PRO A 29 -4.12 9.20 0.12
C PRO A 29 -4.34 8.74 1.56
N GLY A 30 -3.61 9.31 2.52
CA GLY A 30 -3.73 8.95 3.94
C GLY A 30 -5.15 9.08 4.51
N ASN A 31 -5.94 10.05 4.03
CA ASN A 31 -7.35 10.17 4.44
C ASN A 31 -8.21 8.97 4.01
N TYR A 32 -7.86 8.29 2.91
CA TYR A 32 -8.54 7.09 2.43
C TYR A 32 -8.13 5.86 3.24
N LEU A 33 -6.85 5.74 3.59
CA LEU A 33 -6.35 4.70 4.50
C LEU A 33 -6.96 4.84 5.91
N ASN A 34 -7.05 6.06 6.42
CA ASN A 34 -7.68 6.36 7.71
C ASN A 34 -9.18 6.09 7.70
N TRP A 35 -9.86 6.24 6.57
CA TRP A 35 -11.25 5.82 6.42
C TRP A 35 -11.39 4.30 6.59
N PHE A 36 -10.53 3.50 5.94
CA PHE A 36 -10.52 2.05 6.14
C PHE A 36 -10.17 1.64 7.58
N ALA A 37 -9.27 2.34 8.26
CA ALA A 37 -8.96 2.06 9.67
C ALA A 37 -10.18 2.25 10.61
N ARG A 38 -11.16 3.06 10.20
CA ARG A 38 -12.39 3.30 10.95
C ARG A 38 -13.52 2.35 10.56
N GLU A 39 -13.72 2.11 9.26
CA GLU A 39 -14.80 1.26 8.75
C GLU A 39 -14.47 -0.23 8.79
N GLY A 40 -13.18 -0.56 8.81
CA GLY A 40 -12.65 -1.92 8.70
C GLY A 40 -12.01 -2.18 7.34
N PHE A 41 -10.92 -2.96 7.36
CA PHE A 41 -10.23 -3.39 6.15
C PHE A 41 -10.94 -4.60 5.51
N PRO A 42 -10.93 -4.73 4.18
CA PRO A 42 -11.51 -5.89 3.51
C PRO A 42 -10.78 -7.18 3.93
N ALA A 43 -11.47 -8.32 3.90
CA ALA A 43 -10.82 -9.59 4.20
C ALA A 43 -9.75 -9.97 3.16
N GLY A 44 -8.82 -10.84 3.56
CA GLY A 44 -7.80 -11.39 2.68
C GLY A 44 -6.60 -10.46 2.47
N ASP A 45 -5.88 -10.69 1.38
CA ASP A 45 -4.58 -10.07 1.12
C ASP A 45 -4.63 -8.56 0.99
N LEU A 46 -5.65 -8.05 0.29
CA LEU A 46 -5.77 -6.62 0.04
C LEU A 46 -5.93 -5.84 1.34
N GLY A 47 -6.74 -6.33 2.29
CA GLY A 47 -6.91 -5.64 3.57
C GLY A 47 -5.64 -5.64 4.40
N ARG A 48 -4.88 -6.74 4.39
CA ARG A 48 -3.59 -6.78 5.08
C ARG A 48 -2.60 -5.76 4.49
N LEU A 49 -2.58 -5.59 3.17
CA LEU A 49 -1.75 -4.58 2.51
C LEU A 49 -2.22 -3.15 2.80
N LEU A 50 -3.52 -2.90 2.81
CA LEU A 50 -4.09 -1.60 3.16
C LEU A 50 -3.82 -1.23 4.62
N GLN A 51 -3.91 -2.20 5.52
CA GLN A 51 -3.57 -2.03 6.93
C GLN A 51 -2.08 -1.72 7.10
N LEU A 52 -1.20 -2.49 6.45
CA LEU A 52 0.24 -2.22 6.44
C LEU A 52 0.54 -0.80 5.93
N MET A 53 -0.09 -0.41 4.83
CA MET A 53 0.12 0.93 4.26
C MET A 53 -0.38 2.02 5.20
N GLN A 54 -1.48 1.80 5.90
CA GLN A 54 -1.99 2.73 6.91
C GLN A 54 -1.01 2.88 8.08
N GLU A 55 -0.43 1.78 8.57
CA GLU A 55 0.58 1.80 9.62
C GLU A 55 1.84 2.56 9.17
N ILE A 56 2.30 2.33 7.94
CA ILE A 56 3.45 3.04 7.35
C ILE A 56 3.17 4.55 7.24
N ASP A 57 2.01 4.92 6.69
CA ASP A 57 1.61 6.32 6.50
C ASP A 57 1.45 7.05 7.84
N HIS A 58 0.77 6.42 8.81
CA HIS A 58 0.54 6.98 10.14
C HIS A 58 1.83 7.27 10.91
N ASN A 59 2.86 6.44 10.70
CA ASN A 59 4.18 6.62 11.31
C ASN A 59 5.12 7.51 10.49
N GLY A 60 4.69 8.05 9.34
CA GLY A 60 5.53 8.88 8.47
C GLY A 60 6.66 8.11 7.75
N LEU A 61 6.50 6.79 7.60
CA LEU A 61 7.52 5.87 7.09
C LEU A 61 7.42 5.62 5.57
N SER A 62 6.52 6.30 4.87
CA SER A 62 6.27 6.07 3.43
C SER A 62 7.52 6.21 2.56
N HIS A 63 8.47 7.07 2.95
CA HIS A 63 9.76 7.26 2.27
C HIS A 63 10.63 5.98 2.22
N LEU A 64 10.43 5.03 3.15
CA LEU A 64 11.13 3.75 3.14
C LEU A 64 10.76 2.87 1.94
N LEU A 65 9.65 3.17 1.25
CA LEU A 65 9.23 2.46 0.05
C LEU A 65 9.92 2.96 -1.23
N ASP A 66 10.56 4.13 -1.20
CA ASP A 66 11.17 4.75 -2.38
C ASP A 66 12.24 3.88 -3.07
N PRO A 67 13.11 3.15 -2.35
CA PRO A 67 14.07 2.25 -3.00
C PRO A 67 13.39 1.11 -3.77
N LEU A 68 12.26 0.61 -3.29
CA LEU A 68 11.53 -0.49 -3.93
C LEU A 68 10.88 -0.06 -5.25
N ARG A 69 10.48 1.20 -5.37
CA ARG A 69 9.94 1.78 -6.61
C ARG A 69 10.98 1.83 -7.73
N LYS A 70 12.27 2.00 -7.38
CA LYS A 70 13.37 2.10 -8.35
C LYS A 70 13.76 0.74 -8.92
N VAL A 71 13.63 -0.34 -8.13
CA VAL A 71 13.97 -1.70 -8.57
C VAL A 71 13.09 -2.16 -9.73
N THR A 72 11.87 -1.63 -9.85
CA THR A 72 10.93 -1.96 -10.93
C THR A 72 11.32 -1.36 -12.30
N HIS A 73 12.27 -0.42 -12.37
CA HIS A 73 12.76 0.16 -13.62
C HIS A 73 14.05 -0.48 -14.17
N ARG A 74 14.48 -1.64 -13.66
CA ARG A 74 15.62 -2.37 -14.24
C ARG A 74 15.16 -3.22 -15.44
N SER A 75 14.83 -2.55 -16.53
CA SER A 75 14.96 -3.10 -17.87
C SER A 75 16.25 -2.51 -18.47
N ASP A 76 17.12 -3.43 -18.88
CA ASP A 76 18.42 -3.27 -19.57
C ASP A 76 19.65 -2.92 -18.72
#